data_AF-A0A8C7BC83-F1
#
_entry.id   AF-A0A8C7BC83-F1
#
_cell.length_a   1.000
_cell.length_b   1.000
_cell.length_c   1.000
_cell.angle_alpha   90.00
_cell.angle_beta   90.00
_cell.angle_gamma   90.00
#
_symmetry.space_group_name_H-M   'P 1'
#
loop_
_entity.id
_entity.type
_entity.pdbx_description
1 polymer ?
#
loop_
_entity_poly.entity_id
_entity_poly.type
_entity_poly.pdbx_seq_one_letter_code
_entity_poly.pdbx_strand_id
1 'polypeptide(L)'
;MEETVVRPSVFTVDGQTDIPFRRLGHRRRRRACSAAQLGLGLLLLLLAAGLAVQGWFLLQLHWRMGAVVTPLLDGDAKSWKQVMQERRSYQTNPAAHLTGANSSLTGSGGPLLWETKLGLAFLRGLGYREGSLVIARAGYYYVYSKVQLGGVGCPPGLSGSLPITHGLYKRTPRYPEELELLVSRRSPCARGASSRVWWDSSFLGGVVHLDAGEEVVVRVPEERLVRLRDGTRSYFGAFMV
;
A
#
# COMPACT_ATOMS: atom_id res chain seq x y z
N MET A 1 -49.43 88.52 -100.49
CA MET A 1 -50.38 88.21 -99.40
C MET A 1 -50.06 86.81 -98.89
N GLU A 2 -49.61 86.57 -97.64
CA GLU A 2 -49.87 87.17 -96.29
C GLU A 2 -51.19 86.67 -95.65
N GLU A 3 -51.36 86.35 -94.35
CA GLU A 3 -50.58 86.28 -93.06
C GLU A 3 -51.44 85.48 -92.00
N THR A 4 -51.05 84.91 -90.83
CA THR A 4 -49.78 84.39 -90.21
C THR A 4 -50.01 83.64 -88.85
N VAL A 5 -49.11 82.69 -88.52
CA VAL A 5 -48.50 82.44 -87.15
C VAL A 5 -49.39 81.90 -85.97
N VAL A 6 -48.74 81.59 -84.82
CA VAL A 6 -49.25 81.39 -83.41
C VAL A 6 -49.47 79.92 -82.90
N ARG A 7 -49.73 79.77 -81.57
CA ARG A 7 -49.73 78.57 -80.65
C ARG A 7 -50.87 78.77 -79.58
N PRO A 8 -50.92 78.29 -78.29
CA PRO A 8 -50.13 77.31 -77.49
C PRO A 8 -50.92 76.40 -76.46
N SER A 9 -50.17 75.63 -75.64
CA SER A 9 -50.35 75.32 -74.18
C SER A 9 -51.48 74.45 -73.55
N VAL A 10 -51.07 73.54 -72.63
CA VAL A 10 -51.57 73.29 -71.23
C VAL A 10 -52.74 72.28 -70.91
N PHE A 11 -52.35 71.21 -70.16
CA PHE A 11 -53.02 70.45 -69.04
C PHE A 11 -54.27 69.51 -69.19
N THR A 12 -54.32 68.51 -68.25
CA THR A 12 -55.49 67.74 -67.69
C THR A 12 -56.28 66.73 -68.57
N VAL A 13 -56.97 65.65 -68.10
CA VAL A 13 -56.92 64.76 -66.88
C VAL A 13 -57.82 63.49 -67.09
N ASP A 14 -57.59 62.39 -66.34
CA ASP A 14 -58.46 61.20 -66.00
C ASP A 14 -59.22 60.30 -67.03
N GLY A 15 -59.57 59.09 -66.56
CA GLY A 15 -60.73 58.25 -66.99
C GLY A 15 -60.47 57.21 -68.09
N GLN A 16 -60.51 55.87 -67.94
CA GLN A 16 -61.25 54.89 -67.09
C GLN A 16 -62.70 54.59 -67.53
N THR A 17 -62.99 53.32 -67.86
CA THR A 17 -64.24 52.53 -67.60
C THR A 17 -64.17 51.15 -68.32
N ASP A 18 -65.08 50.18 -68.09
CA ASP A 18 -65.07 49.27 -66.92
C ASP A 18 -65.90 47.96 -67.18
N ILE A 19 -65.26 46.77 -67.06
CA ILE A 19 -65.83 45.44 -66.63
C ILE A 19 -67.02 44.79 -67.41
N PRO A 20 -67.72 43.72 -66.95
CA PRO A 20 -67.44 42.60 -65.99
C PRO A 20 -67.30 41.23 -66.72
N PHE A 21 -67.37 39.98 -66.20
CA PHE A 21 -67.73 39.26 -64.94
C PHE A 21 -66.67 38.14 -64.69
N ARG A 22 -66.51 37.35 -63.59
CA ARG A 22 -67.20 36.92 -62.34
C ARG A 22 -68.02 35.59 -62.42
N ARG A 23 -67.84 34.58 -61.52
CA ARG A 23 -66.92 34.44 -60.34
C ARG A 23 -66.78 32.97 -59.81
N LEU A 24 -65.56 32.52 -59.48
CA LEU A 24 -65.16 31.48 -58.48
C LEU A 24 -63.60 31.43 -58.43
N GLY A 25 -62.86 30.95 -57.41
CA GLY A 25 -63.24 30.32 -56.14
C GLY A 25 -62.06 29.98 -55.18
N HIS A 26 -61.13 30.92 -54.94
CA HIS A 26 -60.15 30.97 -53.82
C HIS A 26 -59.35 29.71 -53.37
N ARG A 27 -58.01 29.72 -53.57
CA ARG A 27 -57.07 29.22 -52.52
C ARG A 27 -55.72 29.94 -52.52
N ARG A 28 -55.46 30.75 -51.50
CA ARG A 28 -54.22 31.54 -51.33
C ARG A 28 -53.09 30.67 -50.74
N ARG A 29 -52.17 30.13 -51.55
CA ARG A 29 -50.94 29.47 -51.05
C ARG A 29 -49.77 30.47 -51.03
N ARG A 30 -49.58 31.16 -49.90
CA ARG A 30 -48.51 32.15 -49.70
C ARG A 30 -47.12 31.52 -49.93
N ARG A 31 -46.19 32.29 -50.51
CA ARG A 31 -44.75 31.99 -50.49
C ARG A 31 -44.24 32.09 -49.04
N ALA A 32 -44.25 30.97 -48.30
CA ALA A 32 -43.77 30.89 -46.92
C ALA A 32 -42.37 30.24 -46.79
N CYS A 33 -41.93 29.50 -47.82
CA CYS A 33 -40.73 28.65 -47.72
C CYS A 33 -39.41 29.44 -47.57
N SER A 34 -39.26 30.59 -48.23
CA SER A 34 -37.98 31.33 -48.25
C SER A 34 -37.50 31.74 -46.86
N ALA A 35 -38.35 32.38 -46.05
CA ALA A 35 -37.98 32.77 -44.68
C ALA A 35 -37.72 31.55 -43.77
N ALA A 36 -38.49 30.47 -43.94
CA ALA A 36 -38.28 29.22 -43.19
C ALA A 36 -36.96 28.52 -43.58
N GLN A 37 -36.60 28.51 -44.87
CA GLN A 37 -35.33 27.96 -45.37
C GLN A 37 -34.13 28.78 -44.91
N LEU A 38 -34.23 30.11 -44.90
CA LEU A 38 -33.20 30.99 -44.34
C LEU A 38 -33.03 30.80 -42.82
N GLY A 39 -34.14 30.69 -42.07
CA GLY A 39 -34.12 30.40 -40.64
C GLY A 39 -33.52 29.03 -40.31
N LEU A 40 -33.85 27.99 -41.09
CA LEU A 40 -33.26 26.66 -40.96
C LEU A 40 -31.75 26.67 -41.28
N GLY A 41 -31.34 27.39 -42.33
CA GLY A 41 -29.93 27.57 -42.67
C GLY A 41 -29.14 28.25 -41.56
N LEU A 42 -29.69 29.31 -40.96
CA LEU A 42 -29.08 29.99 -39.80
C LEU A 42 -28.95 29.05 -38.59
N LEU A 43 -29.98 28.24 -38.30
CA LEU A 43 -29.97 27.25 -37.22
C LEU A 43 -28.87 26.18 -37.42
N LEU A 44 -28.73 25.66 -38.64
CA LEU A 44 -27.68 24.69 -38.98
C LEU A 44 -26.27 25.31 -38.89
N LEU A 45 -26.11 26.57 -39.28
CA LEU A 45 -24.84 27.29 -39.21
C LEU A 45 -24.44 27.56 -37.74
N LEU A 46 -25.40 27.94 -36.89
CA LEU A 46 -25.20 28.08 -35.44
C LEU A 46 -24.83 26.75 -34.76
N LEU A 47 -25.48 25.65 -35.15
CA LEU A 47 -25.13 24.30 -34.67
C LEU A 47 -23.71 23.89 -35.10
N ALA A 48 -23.34 24.11 -36.36
CA ALA A 48 -22.00 23.82 -36.86
C ALA A 48 -20.91 24.67 -36.16
N ALA A 49 -21.18 25.96 -35.91
CA ALA A 49 -20.29 26.83 -35.16
C ALA A 49 -20.15 26.37 -33.69
N GLY A 50 -21.25 25.98 -33.03
CA GLY A 50 -21.23 25.42 -31.68
C GLY A 50 -20.39 24.16 -31.58
N LEU A 51 -20.57 23.20 -32.50
CA LEU A 51 -19.78 21.97 -32.57
C LEU A 51 -18.29 22.25 -32.86
N ALA A 52 -17.97 23.22 -33.71
CA ALA A 52 -16.59 23.62 -33.99
C ALA A 52 -15.90 24.23 -32.76
N VAL A 53 -16.59 25.12 -32.02
CA VAL A 53 -16.06 25.70 -30.77
C VAL A 53 -15.89 24.62 -29.70
N GLN A 54 -16.85 23.70 -29.57
CA GLN A 54 -16.79 22.61 -28.60
C GLN A 54 -15.66 21.61 -28.93
N GLY A 55 -15.47 21.27 -30.21
CA GLY A 55 -14.36 20.46 -30.69
C GLY A 55 -12.99 21.13 -30.48
N TRP A 56 -12.90 22.44 -30.74
CA TRP A 56 -11.69 23.23 -30.46
C TRP A 56 -11.35 23.23 -28.96
N PHE A 57 -12.34 23.40 -28.09
CA PHE A 57 -12.13 23.39 -26.64
C PHE A 57 -11.70 22.01 -26.12
N LEU A 58 -12.29 20.92 -26.64
CA LEU A 58 -11.86 19.55 -26.35
C LEU A 58 -10.42 19.28 -26.82
N LEU A 59 -10.05 19.77 -28.01
CA LEU A 59 -8.68 19.65 -28.54
C LEU A 59 -7.70 20.46 -27.67
N GLN A 60 -8.05 21.68 -27.28
CA GLN A 60 -7.23 22.53 -26.40
C GLN A 60 -7.06 21.92 -25.00
N LEU A 61 -8.10 21.28 -24.45
CA LEU A 61 -8.02 20.48 -23.23
C LEU A 61 -7.08 19.29 -23.40
N HIS A 62 -7.18 18.54 -24.51
CA HIS A 62 -6.31 17.38 -24.77
C HIS A 62 -4.83 17.78 -24.87
N TRP A 63 -4.50 18.87 -25.57
CA TRP A 63 -3.13 19.39 -25.62
C TRP A 63 -2.62 19.86 -24.25
N ARG A 64 -3.45 20.55 -23.45
CA ARG A 64 -3.08 20.94 -22.08
C ARG A 64 -2.85 19.72 -21.17
N MET A 65 -3.68 18.70 -21.27
CA MET A 65 -3.49 17.44 -20.53
C MET A 65 -2.20 16.74 -20.96
N GLY A 66 -1.93 16.62 -22.27
CA GLY A 66 -0.69 16.02 -22.76
C GLY A 66 0.58 16.73 -22.27
N ALA A 67 0.56 18.07 -22.26
CA ALA A 67 1.67 18.90 -21.80
C ALA A 67 1.91 18.86 -20.28
N VAL A 68 0.91 18.46 -19.47
CA VAL A 68 1.05 18.27 -18.02
C VAL A 68 1.40 16.81 -17.68
N VAL A 69 0.81 15.84 -18.39
CA VAL A 69 1.03 14.40 -18.12
C VAL A 69 2.42 13.94 -18.57
N THR A 70 2.99 14.47 -19.65
CA THR A 70 4.30 14.02 -20.12
C THR A 70 5.48 14.38 -19.19
N PRO A 71 5.59 15.60 -18.60
CA PRO A 71 6.58 15.87 -17.56
C PRO A 71 6.36 15.06 -16.28
N LEU A 72 5.09 14.85 -15.88
CA LEU A 72 4.77 14.06 -14.68
C LEU A 72 5.21 12.60 -14.84
N LEU A 73 4.90 11.95 -15.96
CA LEU A 73 5.26 10.54 -16.18
C LEU A 73 6.78 10.31 -16.27
N ASP A 74 7.54 11.20 -16.90
CA ASP A 74 9.01 11.06 -16.99
C ASP A 74 9.71 11.46 -15.67
N GLY A 75 9.19 12.46 -14.95
CA GLY A 75 9.62 12.82 -13.60
C GLY A 75 9.39 11.70 -12.60
N ASP A 76 8.17 11.16 -12.56
CA ASP A 76 7.83 9.98 -11.74
C ASP A 76 8.66 8.77 -12.16
N ALA A 77 8.79 8.46 -13.45
CA ALA A 77 9.57 7.31 -13.89
C ALA A 77 11.05 7.37 -13.49
N LYS A 78 11.60 8.58 -13.25
CA LYS A 78 12.95 8.77 -12.69
C LYS A 78 12.92 8.69 -11.16
N SER A 79 11.96 9.34 -10.51
CA SER A 79 11.73 9.28 -9.05
C SER A 79 11.54 7.84 -8.56
N TRP A 80 10.61 7.07 -9.15
CA TRP A 80 10.35 5.66 -8.81
C TRP A 80 11.58 4.78 -9.05
N LYS A 81 12.39 5.03 -10.08
CA LYS A 81 13.66 4.31 -10.29
C LYS A 81 14.65 4.63 -9.17
N GLN A 82 14.80 5.89 -8.78
CA GLN A 82 15.70 6.29 -7.71
C GLN A 82 15.27 5.74 -6.34
N VAL A 83 13.97 5.84 -6.00
CA VAL A 83 13.39 5.24 -4.78
C VAL A 83 13.55 3.72 -4.78
N MET A 84 13.35 3.03 -5.93
CA MET A 84 13.60 1.58 -6.04
C MET A 84 15.09 1.22 -5.93
N GLN A 85 15.99 2.08 -6.42
CA GLN A 85 17.43 1.91 -6.31
C GLN A 85 17.90 2.08 -4.86
N GLU A 86 17.42 3.11 -4.15
CA GLU A 86 17.67 3.33 -2.72
C GLU A 86 17.10 2.19 -1.87
N ARG A 87 15.89 1.72 -2.18
CA ARG A 87 15.28 0.55 -1.52
C ARG A 87 15.99 -0.78 -1.82
N ARG A 88 16.88 -0.82 -2.82
CA ARG A 88 17.83 -1.91 -3.10
C ARG A 88 19.22 -1.67 -2.51
N SER A 89 19.65 -0.41 -2.32
CA SER A 89 20.94 -0.06 -1.71
C SER A 89 20.90 0.03 -0.19
N TYR A 90 19.71 0.03 0.42
CA TYR A 90 19.47 -0.55 1.74
C TYR A 90 19.92 -2.02 1.71
N GLN A 91 21.22 -2.22 1.99
CA GLN A 91 21.85 -3.51 2.24
C GLN A 91 20.93 -4.32 3.15
N THR A 92 20.48 -5.49 2.71
CA THR A 92 19.35 -6.21 3.33
C THR A 92 19.57 -6.42 4.83
N ASN A 93 19.02 -5.54 5.67
CA ASN A 93 19.37 -5.44 7.10
C ASN A 93 19.35 -6.83 7.75
N PRO A 94 20.45 -7.24 8.42
CA PRO A 94 20.53 -8.52 9.13
C PRO A 94 19.27 -8.76 9.97
N ALA A 95 18.56 -9.84 9.67
CA ALA A 95 17.27 -10.16 10.28
C ALA A 95 17.02 -11.67 10.27
N ALA A 96 16.44 -12.18 11.34
CA ALA A 96 16.04 -13.57 11.49
C ALA A 96 14.75 -13.69 12.30
N HIS A 97 13.97 -14.72 11.95
CA HIS A 97 12.91 -15.26 12.79
C HIS A 97 13.04 -16.78 12.74
N LEU A 98 13.22 -17.41 13.90
CA LEU A 98 13.41 -18.84 14.06
C LEU A 98 12.26 -19.40 14.89
N THR A 99 11.80 -20.61 14.58
CA THR A 99 10.57 -21.15 15.17
C THR A 99 10.79 -22.47 15.90
N GLY A 100 10.01 -22.72 16.96
CA GLY A 100 10.12 -23.94 17.76
C GLY A 100 9.61 -25.18 17.00
N ALA A 101 10.47 -26.19 16.90
CA ALA A 101 10.22 -27.47 16.23
C ALA A 101 10.46 -28.65 17.20
N ASN A 102 10.14 -29.89 16.79
CA ASN A 102 10.27 -31.06 17.68
C ASN A 102 11.70 -31.31 18.20
N SER A 103 12.72 -30.86 17.47
CA SER A 103 14.14 -30.90 17.86
C SER A 103 14.57 -29.75 18.77
N SER A 104 13.70 -28.80 19.11
CA SER A 104 14.04 -27.61 19.91
C SER A 104 14.43 -27.91 21.36
N LEU A 105 13.93 -29.03 21.92
CA LEU A 105 14.29 -29.48 23.27
C LEU A 105 15.38 -30.54 23.15
N THR A 106 16.52 -30.28 23.78
CA THR A 106 17.72 -31.12 23.70
C THR A 106 17.79 -32.16 24.82
N GLY A 107 17.19 -31.85 25.97
CA GLY A 107 17.35 -32.62 27.21
C GLY A 107 18.77 -32.61 27.80
N SER A 108 19.75 -31.95 27.16
CA SER A 108 21.17 -32.02 27.53
C SER A 108 21.67 -30.81 28.32
N GLY A 109 20.81 -29.84 28.64
CA GLY A 109 21.20 -28.56 29.25
C GLY A 109 21.84 -27.57 28.28
N GLY A 110 21.74 -27.83 26.97
CA GLY A 110 22.15 -26.91 25.92
C GLY A 110 21.26 -25.65 25.83
N PRO A 111 21.49 -24.80 24.80
CA PRO A 111 20.50 -23.83 24.36
C PRO A 111 19.35 -24.53 23.64
N LEU A 112 18.20 -23.85 23.53
CA LEU A 112 17.11 -24.32 22.67
C LEU A 112 17.56 -24.30 21.20
N LEU A 113 17.25 -25.37 20.45
CA LEU A 113 17.43 -25.41 18.99
C LEU A 113 16.20 -24.83 18.29
N TRP A 114 16.33 -24.44 17.03
CA TRP A 114 15.26 -23.78 16.28
C TRP A 114 15.23 -24.19 14.80
N GLU A 115 14.03 -24.16 14.20
CA GLU A 115 13.84 -24.22 12.76
C GLU A 115 14.19 -22.87 12.11
N THR A 116 14.77 -22.91 10.91
CA THR A 116 15.47 -21.79 10.24
C THR A 116 15.01 -21.51 8.80
N LYS A 117 14.25 -22.44 8.20
CA LYS A 117 13.87 -22.45 6.78
C LYS A 117 12.40 -22.78 6.53
N LEU A 118 11.77 -23.57 7.40
CA LEU A 118 10.40 -24.06 7.21
C LEU A 118 9.35 -23.16 7.88
N GLY A 119 8.17 -23.09 7.26
CA GLY A 119 7.01 -22.36 7.81
C GLY A 119 7.24 -20.85 7.87
N LEU A 120 7.29 -20.30 9.08
CA LEU A 120 7.52 -18.86 9.33
C LEU A 120 9.01 -18.53 9.54
N ALA A 121 9.90 -19.52 9.54
CA ALA A 121 11.31 -19.30 9.85
C ALA A 121 12.10 -18.76 8.64
N PHE A 122 13.00 -17.81 8.89
CA PHE A 122 13.94 -17.29 7.90
C PHE A 122 15.24 -16.76 8.53
N LEU A 123 16.30 -16.77 7.72
CA LEU A 123 17.60 -16.15 7.99
C LEU A 123 17.95 -15.20 6.83
N ARG A 124 18.38 -13.97 7.14
CA ARG A 124 18.86 -12.99 6.15
C ARG A 124 20.01 -12.18 6.75
N GLY A 125 21.23 -12.34 6.24
CA GLY A 125 22.40 -11.64 6.78
C GLY A 125 22.79 -12.04 8.20
N LEU A 126 22.30 -13.20 8.68
CA LEU A 126 22.61 -13.83 9.96
C LEU A 126 22.84 -15.32 9.72
N GLY A 127 23.77 -15.92 10.47
CA GLY A 127 24.00 -17.37 10.47
C GLY A 127 23.21 -18.07 11.57
N TYR A 128 23.24 -19.40 11.57
CA TYR A 128 22.71 -20.23 12.66
C TYR A 128 23.62 -21.44 12.90
N ARG A 129 23.85 -21.77 14.18
CA ARG A 129 24.69 -22.89 14.62
C ARG A 129 24.21 -23.39 15.99
N GLU A 130 23.78 -24.66 16.10
CA GLU A 130 23.58 -25.31 17.41
C GLU A 130 22.73 -24.51 18.44
N GLY A 131 21.67 -23.85 17.96
CA GLY A 131 20.78 -23.00 18.77
C GLY A 131 21.14 -21.50 18.76
N SER A 132 22.39 -21.15 18.42
CA SER A 132 22.85 -19.77 18.25
C SER A 132 22.36 -19.13 16.95
N LEU A 133 21.90 -17.87 17.03
CA LEU A 133 22.03 -16.93 15.91
C LEU A 133 23.46 -16.39 15.88
N VAL A 134 24.10 -16.43 14.71
CA VAL A 134 25.49 -15.99 14.50
C VAL A 134 25.49 -14.63 13.79
N ILE A 135 26.13 -13.64 14.39
CA ILE A 135 26.12 -12.26 13.91
C ILE A 135 27.16 -12.07 12.79
N ALA A 136 26.70 -11.72 11.57
CA ALA A 136 27.58 -11.54 10.41
C ALA A 136 28.10 -10.10 10.24
N ARG A 137 27.44 -9.12 10.86
CA ARG A 137 27.77 -7.69 10.79
C ARG A 137 27.63 -7.06 12.17
N ALA A 138 28.67 -6.38 12.64
CA ALA A 138 28.64 -5.67 13.92
C ALA A 138 27.63 -4.52 13.93
N GLY A 139 27.00 -4.26 15.08
CA GLY A 139 26.08 -3.15 15.31
C GLY A 139 25.04 -3.44 16.37
N TYR A 140 24.02 -2.58 16.44
CA TYR A 140 22.89 -2.75 17.36
C TYR A 140 21.84 -3.69 16.76
N TYR A 141 21.34 -4.60 17.57
CA TYR A 141 20.29 -5.55 17.23
C TYR A 141 19.16 -5.51 18.25
N TYR A 142 17.92 -5.40 17.78
CA TYR A 142 16.77 -5.78 18.60
C TYR A 142 16.65 -7.31 18.59
N VAL A 143 17.03 -7.95 19.70
CA VAL A 143 16.89 -9.39 19.92
C VAL A 143 15.61 -9.68 20.70
N TYR A 144 14.90 -10.75 20.36
CA TYR A 144 13.64 -11.11 20.99
C TYR A 144 13.38 -12.62 21.01
N SER A 145 12.65 -13.09 22.02
CA SER A 145 12.21 -14.48 22.10
C SER A 145 10.86 -14.59 22.80
N LYS A 146 10.03 -15.55 22.36
CA LYS A 146 8.87 -16.04 23.11
C LYS A 146 9.04 -17.54 23.36
N VAL A 147 8.77 -17.98 24.57
CA VAL A 147 8.57 -19.39 24.89
C VAL A 147 7.18 -19.61 25.48
N GLN A 148 6.43 -20.55 24.89
CA GLN A 148 5.20 -21.06 25.48
C GLN A 148 5.55 -22.05 26.58
N LEU A 149 5.03 -21.82 27.77
CA LEU A 149 5.17 -22.68 28.94
C LEU A 149 3.82 -23.36 29.25
N GLY A 150 3.89 -24.51 29.90
CA GLY A 150 2.73 -25.18 30.48
C GLY A 150 3.07 -26.46 31.23
N GLY A 151 2.20 -26.86 32.15
CA GLY A 151 2.39 -28.03 33.01
C GLY A 151 1.09 -28.59 33.55
N VAL A 152 1.16 -29.79 34.12
CA VAL A 152 0.06 -30.41 34.87
C VAL A 152 0.43 -30.37 36.34
N GLY A 153 -0.28 -29.55 37.10
CA GLY A 153 0.00 -29.27 38.50
C GLY A 153 1.35 -28.58 38.76
N CYS A 154 1.76 -28.65 40.02
CA CYS A 154 3.04 -28.18 40.54
C CYS A 154 3.76 -29.38 41.17
N PRO A 155 5.07 -29.61 40.92
CA PRO A 155 5.74 -30.81 41.41
C PRO A 155 5.69 -30.90 42.96
N PRO A 156 5.16 -31.99 43.53
CA PRO A 156 5.09 -32.16 44.98
C PRO A 156 6.50 -32.21 45.56
N GLY A 157 6.71 -31.55 46.70
CA GLY A 157 8.01 -31.37 47.34
C GLY A 157 8.68 -30.01 47.05
N LEU A 158 8.27 -29.27 46.01
CA LEU A 158 8.76 -27.90 45.76
C LEU A 158 8.01 -26.85 46.60
N SER A 159 8.19 -26.93 47.93
CA SER A 159 7.80 -25.89 48.90
C SER A 159 8.74 -24.67 48.77
N GLY A 160 8.69 -24.00 47.63
CA GLY A 160 9.69 -23.03 47.17
C GLY A 160 10.16 -23.33 45.75
N SER A 161 9.22 -23.48 44.80
CA SER A 161 9.56 -23.75 43.40
C SER A 161 10.47 -22.67 42.82
N LEU A 162 11.67 -23.05 42.38
CA LEU A 162 12.56 -22.18 41.61
C LEU A 162 11.77 -21.58 40.41
N PRO A 163 11.91 -20.27 40.14
CA PRO A 163 11.20 -19.64 39.06
C PRO A 163 11.73 -20.15 37.71
N ILE A 164 10.82 -20.50 36.81
CA ILE A 164 11.16 -20.88 35.43
C ILE A 164 11.91 -19.71 34.81
N THR A 165 13.15 -19.95 34.41
CA THR A 165 14.01 -18.93 33.85
C THR A 165 14.00 -19.04 32.34
N HIS A 166 13.62 -17.97 31.67
CA HIS A 166 13.75 -17.79 30.23
C HIS A 166 14.75 -16.65 30.01
N GLY A 167 15.80 -16.89 29.22
CA GLY A 167 16.82 -15.87 28.99
C GLY A 167 17.46 -15.94 27.60
N LEU A 168 17.89 -14.77 27.14
CA LEU A 168 18.76 -14.56 25.99
C LEU A 168 20.19 -14.32 26.49
N TYR A 169 21.13 -15.09 25.96
CA TYR A 169 22.53 -15.10 26.39
C TYR A 169 23.44 -14.86 25.18
N LYS A 170 24.58 -14.19 25.40
CA LYS A 170 25.63 -13.96 24.39
C LYS A 170 26.84 -14.85 24.63
N ARG A 171 27.29 -15.50 23.55
CA ARG A 171 28.61 -16.15 23.45
C ARG A 171 29.53 -15.24 22.65
N THR A 172 30.77 -15.08 23.11
CA THR A 172 31.77 -14.23 22.47
C THR A 172 33.16 -14.78 22.71
N PRO A 173 34.08 -14.80 21.72
CA PRO A 173 35.45 -15.29 21.94
C PRO A 173 36.27 -14.40 22.92
N ARG A 174 35.70 -13.27 23.38
CA ARG A 174 36.31 -12.36 24.36
C ARG A 174 36.04 -12.75 25.82
N TYR A 175 35.15 -13.72 26.08
CA TYR A 175 34.80 -14.15 27.44
C TYR A 175 34.47 -15.66 27.45
N PRO A 176 34.98 -16.45 28.42
CA PRO A 176 34.86 -17.91 28.38
C PRO A 176 33.44 -18.43 28.73
N GLU A 177 32.60 -17.60 29.34
CA GLU A 177 31.25 -17.96 29.77
C GLU A 177 30.15 -17.22 28.97
N GLU A 178 28.90 -17.66 29.11
CA GLU A 178 27.75 -17.02 28.47
C GLU A 178 27.29 -15.77 29.25
N LEU A 179 27.22 -14.62 28.58
CA LEU A 179 26.82 -13.35 29.18
C LEU A 179 25.29 -13.16 29.11
N GLU A 180 24.63 -12.89 30.24
CA GLU A 180 23.20 -12.57 30.27
C GLU A 180 22.90 -11.25 29.53
N LEU A 181 21.97 -11.29 28.58
CA LEU A 181 21.48 -10.10 27.87
C LEU A 181 20.12 -9.65 28.41
N LEU A 182 19.15 -10.57 28.43
CA LEU A 182 17.76 -10.33 28.83
C LEU A 182 17.24 -11.59 29.53
N VAL A 183 16.66 -11.46 30.72
CA VAL A 183 16.18 -12.60 31.52
C VAL A 183 14.81 -12.32 32.13
N SER A 184 13.90 -13.29 32.06
CA SER A 184 12.60 -13.27 32.71
C SER A 184 12.40 -14.52 33.57
N ARG A 185 12.03 -14.31 34.83
CA ARG A 185 11.75 -15.36 35.82
C ARG A 185 10.24 -15.43 36.06
N ARG A 186 9.66 -16.64 35.97
CA ARG A 186 8.21 -16.88 36.08
C ARG A 186 7.88 -17.97 37.10
N SER A 187 6.97 -17.68 38.02
CA SER A 187 6.54 -18.61 39.08
C SER A 187 5.07 -19.01 38.89
N PRO A 188 4.73 -19.94 37.97
CA PRO A 188 3.33 -20.30 37.70
C PRO A 188 2.62 -20.90 38.92
N CYS A 189 3.38 -21.51 39.83
CA CYS A 189 2.89 -22.14 41.07
C CYS A 189 2.70 -21.16 42.25
N ALA A 190 2.90 -19.85 42.07
CA ALA A 190 2.82 -18.86 43.15
C ALA A 190 1.44 -18.72 43.84
N ARG A 191 0.38 -19.30 43.26
CA ARG A 191 -0.97 -19.35 43.86
C ARG A 191 -1.33 -20.72 44.48
N GLY A 192 -0.32 -21.51 44.83
CA GLY A 192 -0.47 -22.75 45.59
C GLY A 192 -0.65 -24.01 44.75
N ALA A 193 -0.54 -25.16 45.41
CA ALA A 193 -0.64 -26.47 44.78
C ALA A 193 -2.09 -26.76 44.35
N SER A 194 -2.35 -26.71 43.05
CA SER A 194 -3.55 -27.29 42.44
C SER A 194 -3.14 -28.33 41.40
N SER A 195 -3.91 -29.40 41.25
CA SER A 195 -3.69 -30.46 40.24
C SER A 195 -4.07 -30.04 38.81
N ARG A 196 -4.28 -28.74 38.57
CA ARG A 196 -4.82 -28.20 37.32
C ARG A 196 -3.73 -28.07 36.25
N VAL A 197 -4.14 -28.17 34.99
CA VAL A 197 -3.28 -27.81 33.85
C VAL A 197 -3.12 -26.28 33.84
N TRP A 198 -1.89 -25.80 33.69
CA TRP A 198 -1.58 -24.38 33.55
C TRP A 198 -0.82 -24.10 32.26
N TRP A 199 -0.95 -22.87 31.76
CA TRP A 199 -0.28 -22.35 30.57
C TRP A 199 0.16 -20.90 30.86
N ASP A 200 1.37 -20.53 30.45
CA ASP A 200 1.90 -19.16 30.52
C ASP A 200 2.80 -18.92 29.30
N SER A 201 3.16 -17.68 29.00
CA SER A 201 4.12 -17.35 27.95
C SER A 201 5.12 -16.30 28.43
N SER A 202 6.40 -16.63 28.36
CA SER A 202 7.48 -15.69 28.65
C SER A 202 7.95 -15.05 27.34
N PHE A 203 7.93 -13.72 27.28
CA PHE A 203 8.47 -12.92 26.18
C PHE A 203 9.63 -12.05 26.66
N LEU A 204 10.64 -11.91 25.81
CA LEU A 204 11.79 -11.03 25.98
C LEU A 204 12.00 -10.24 24.68
N GLY A 205 12.42 -8.99 24.81
CA GLY A 205 12.80 -8.15 23.68
C GLY A 205 13.62 -6.94 24.15
N GLY A 206 14.68 -6.59 23.43
CA GLY A 206 15.56 -5.47 23.79
C GLY A 206 16.67 -5.24 22.76
N VAL A 207 17.24 -4.03 22.77
CA VAL A 207 18.36 -3.66 21.89
C VAL A 207 19.69 -3.94 22.60
N VAL A 208 20.61 -4.61 21.90
CA VAL A 208 21.95 -4.95 22.37
C VAL A 208 22.99 -4.65 21.28
N HIS A 209 24.21 -4.27 21.65
CA HIS A 209 25.33 -4.23 20.71
C HIS A 209 25.95 -5.61 20.56
N LEU A 210 26.15 -6.07 19.33
CA LEU A 210 26.75 -7.35 19.00
C LEU A 210 27.81 -7.15 17.91
N ASP A 211 28.98 -7.77 18.08
CA ASP A 211 30.05 -7.75 17.08
C ASP A 211 29.96 -8.95 16.11
N ALA A 212 30.60 -8.83 14.95
CA ALA A 212 30.66 -9.91 13.97
C ALA A 212 31.41 -11.13 14.55
N GLY A 213 30.80 -12.31 14.42
CA GLY A 213 31.28 -13.56 15.02
C GLY A 213 30.78 -13.81 16.45
N GLU A 214 30.11 -12.86 17.09
CA GLU A 214 29.37 -13.14 18.34
C GLU A 214 28.09 -13.94 18.05
N GLU A 215 27.64 -14.68 19.06
CA GLU A 215 26.49 -15.59 18.97
C GLU A 215 25.46 -15.28 20.07
N VAL A 216 24.17 -15.38 19.75
CA VAL A 216 23.07 -15.21 20.71
C VAL A 216 22.24 -16.49 20.77
N VAL A 217 22.01 -16.99 21.99
CA VAL A 217 21.22 -18.21 22.27
C VAL A 217 20.04 -17.92 23.19
N VAL A 218 19.04 -18.81 23.19
CA VAL A 218 17.95 -18.83 24.17
C VAL A 218 18.13 -20.03 25.10
N ARG A 219 17.98 -19.81 26.40
CA ARG A 219 17.96 -20.87 27.42
C ARG A 219 16.65 -20.89 28.20
N VAL A 220 16.18 -22.09 28.49
CA VAL A 220 15.12 -22.41 29.46
C VAL A 220 15.56 -23.67 30.22
N PRO A 221 16.13 -23.59 31.43
CA PRO A 221 16.64 -24.77 32.15
C PRO A 221 15.57 -25.84 32.37
N GLU A 222 14.33 -25.43 32.62
CA GLU A 222 13.18 -26.33 32.73
C GLU A 222 12.57 -26.68 31.35
N GLU A 223 13.38 -27.13 30.38
CA GLU A 223 12.95 -27.48 28.99
C GLU A 223 11.64 -28.29 28.95
N ARG A 224 11.47 -29.23 29.89
CA ARG A 224 10.26 -30.08 30.10
C ARG A 224 8.94 -29.31 30.28
N LEU A 225 8.98 -28.01 30.56
CA LEU A 225 7.83 -27.12 30.70
C LEU A 225 7.52 -26.31 29.44
N VAL A 226 8.42 -26.32 28.45
CA VAL A 226 8.21 -25.67 27.14
C VAL A 226 7.20 -26.49 26.32
N ARG A 227 6.24 -25.82 25.69
CA ARG A 227 5.14 -26.44 24.94
C ARG A 227 5.18 -26.05 23.47
N LEU A 228 6.02 -26.79 22.73
CA LEU A 228 6.12 -26.76 21.28
C LEU A 228 4.78 -27.11 20.59
N ARG A 229 4.63 -26.71 19.32
CA ARG A 229 3.47 -27.06 18.49
C ARG A 229 3.78 -26.94 16.99
N ASP A 230 3.70 -25.72 16.46
CA ASP A 230 3.55 -25.38 15.05
C ASP A 230 4.42 -24.16 14.66
N GLY A 231 5.49 -23.92 15.40
CA GLY A 231 6.33 -22.72 15.29
C GLY A 231 5.72 -21.42 15.80
N THR A 232 4.39 -21.29 15.91
CA THR A 232 3.73 -20.02 16.32
C THR A 232 3.84 -19.72 17.82
N ARG A 233 4.03 -20.76 18.63
CA ARG A 233 3.95 -20.68 20.09
C ARG A 233 5.28 -20.31 20.77
N SER A 234 6.39 -20.79 20.23
CA SER A 234 7.74 -20.44 20.69
C SER A 234 8.58 -20.04 19.49
N TYR A 235 9.30 -18.92 19.58
CA TYR A 235 10.15 -18.38 18.52
C TYR A 235 11.29 -17.52 19.10
N PHE A 236 12.35 -17.35 18.31
CA PHE A 236 13.53 -16.55 18.63
C PHE A 236 13.94 -15.76 17.39
N GLY A 237 14.32 -14.50 17.53
CA GLY A 237 14.76 -13.70 16.39
C GLY A 237 15.57 -12.48 16.77
N ALA A 238 16.10 -11.83 15.74
CA ALA A 238 16.87 -10.61 15.85
C ALA A 238 16.72 -9.78 14.58
N PHE A 239 16.85 -8.45 14.68
CA PHE A 239 17.12 -7.61 13.51
C PHE A 239 18.01 -6.42 13.86
N MET A 240 18.86 -6.02 12.92
CA MET A 240 19.69 -4.83 13.02
C MET A 240 18.83 -3.57 12.95
N VAL A 241 19.09 -2.64 13.88
CA VAL A 241 18.44 -1.32 14.00
C VAL A 241 19.36 -0.18 13.58
#